data_AF-L7LFK9-F1
#
_entry.id   AF-L7LFK9-F1
#
_cell.length_a   1.000
_cell.length_b   1.000
_cell.length_c   1.000
_cell.angle_alpha   90.00
_cell.angle_beta   90.00
_cell.angle_gamma   90.00
#
_symmetry.space_group_name_H-M   'P 1'
#
loop_
_entity.id
_entity.type
_entity.pdbx_description
1 polymer ?
#
loop_
_entity_poly.entity_id
_entity_poly.type
_entity_poly.pdbx_seq_one_letter_code
_entity_poly.pdbx_strand_id
1 'polypeptide(L)'
;MTYGVDWDAVHPYVRRVLRGKYGYLPILGTAEWQALADSDPAKVASIIVAGDRWALETDLLERSERRAALKDASIEASQELDWARVAKHIADRDAFYRQHPDLRRKTA
;
A
#
# COMPACT_ATOMS: atom_id res chain seq x y z
N MET A 1 1.60 5.33 -19.19
CA MET A 1 1.57 3.98 -18.60
C MET A 1 1.75 4.14 -17.10
N THR A 2 0.70 3.96 -16.30
CA THR A 2 0.82 3.88 -14.85
C THR A 2 1.21 2.44 -14.52
N TYR A 3 2.51 2.19 -14.42
CA TYR A 3 3.01 0.97 -13.79
C TYR A 3 3.02 1.20 -12.28
N GLY A 4 2.66 0.18 -11.51
CA GLY A 4 2.84 0.17 -10.05
C GLY A 4 4.10 -0.61 -9.69
N VAL A 5 4.81 -0.17 -8.66
CA VAL A 5 6.02 -0.85 -8.21
C VAL A 5 5.69 -1.79 -7.06
N ASP A 6 5.98 -3.09 -7.24
CA ASP A 6 5.79 -4.12 -6.22
C ASP A 6 7.12 -4.49 -5.56
N TRP A 7 7.39 -3.88 -4.41
CA TRP A 7 8.60 -4.19 -3.64
C TRP A 7 8.60 -5.63 -3.09
N ASP A 8 7.44 -6.19 -2.76
CA ASP A 8 7.33 -7.54 -2.22
C ASP A 8 7.75 -8.60 -3.25
N ALA A 9 7.65 -8.30 -4.55
CA ALA A 9 8.22 -9.11 -5.63
C ALA A 9 9.73 -8.88 -5.85
N VAL A 10 10.21 -7.63 -5.71
CA VAL A 10 11.60 -7.24 -5.98
C VAL A 10 12.55 -7.72 -4.87
N HIS A 11 12.21 -7.51 -3.60
CA HIS A 11 13.10 -7.77 -2.48
C HIS A 11 13.56 -9.24 -2.38
N PRO A 12 12.68 -10.25 -2.50
CA PRO A 12 13.10 -11.65 -2.47
C PRO A 12 13.98 -12.02 -3.66
N TYR A 13 13.73 -11.43 -4.84
CA TYR A 13 14.55 -11.62 -6.02
C TYR A 13 15.97 -11.08 -5.78
N VAL A 14 16.10 -9.83 -5.34
CA VAL A 14 17.40 -9.19 -5.07
C VAL A 14 18.18 -9.98 -4.01
N ARG A 15 17.52 -10.35 -2.90
CA ARG A 15 18.13 -11.17 -1.86
C ARG A 15 18.66 -12.49 -2.41
N ARG A 16 17.89 -13.19 -3.26
CA ARG A 16 18.32 -14.45 -3.88
C ARG A 16 19.50 -14.25 -4.83
N VAL A 17 19.49 -13.20 -5.63
CA VAL A 17 20.56 -12.91 -6.61
C VAL A 17 21.89 -12.56 -5.93
N LEU A 18 21.85 -11.85 -4.80
CA LEU A 18 23.06 -11.36 -4.12
C LEU A 18 23.53 -12.25 -2.95
N ARG A 19 22.73 -13.23 -2.52
CA ARG A 19 22.99 -14.06 -1.34
C ARG A 19 24.38 -14.70 -1.38
N GLY A 20 25.20 -14.42 -0.37
CA GLY A 20 26.50 -15.07 -0.16
C GLY A 20 27.57 -14.71 -1.19
N LYS A 21 27.31 -13.78 -2.11
CA LYS A 21 28.27 -13.37 -3.15
C LYS A 21 29.24 -12.29 -2.68
N TYR A 22 28.84 -11.49 -1.70
CA TYR A 22 29.61 -10.34 -1.21
C TYR A 22 29.55 -10.29 0.31
N GLY A 23 30.69 -10.03 0.95
CA GLY A 23 30.75 -9.75 2.39
C GLY A 23 30.43 -8.30 2.70
N TYR A 24 30.96 -7.38 1.91
CA TYR A 24 30.72 -5.94 1.99
C TYR A 24 30.36 -5.41 0.59
N LEU A 25 29.34 -4.55 0.52
CA LEU A 25 28.99 -3.78 -0.67
C LEU A 25 29.02 -2.30 -0.30
N PRO A 26 29.86 -1.48 -0.94
CA PRO A 26 29.87 -0.06 -0.67
C PRO A 26 28.56 0.57 -1.13
N ILE A 27 28.12 1.61 -0.43
CA ILE A 27 26.90 2.33 -0.79
C ILE A 27 27.11 3.00 -2.14
N LEU A 28 26.13 2.86 -3.06
CA LEU A 28 26.17 3.45 -4.39
C LEU A 28 26.55 4.94 -4.34
N GLY A 29 27.52 5.34 -5.16
CA GLY A 29 27.95 6.73 -5.32
C GLY A 29 28.94 7.24 -4.26
N THR A 30 29.22 6.49 -3.20
CA THR A 30 30.28 6.84 -2.23
C THR A 30 31.67 6.79 -2.86
N ALA A 31 32.65 7.43 -2.21
CA ALA A 31 34.05 7.41 -2.67
C ALA A 31 34.60 5.98 -2.81
N GLU A 32 34.25 5.08 -1.88
CA GLU A 32 34.62 3.65 -1.97
C GLU A 32 34.00 2.98 -3.20
N TRP A 33 32.73 3.24 -3.50
CA TRP A 33 32.08 2.72 -4.70
C TRP A 33 32.69 3.30 -5.99
N GLN A 34 33.02 4.59 -6.00
CA GLN A 34 33.65 5.25 -7.14
C GLN A 34 35.05 4.69 -7.42
N ALA A 35 35.78 4.30 -6.38
CA ALA A 35 37.10 3.69 -6.48
C ALA A 35 37.08 2.26 -7.04
N LEU A 36 35.93 1.58 -7.06
CA LEU A 36 35.80 0.27 -7.69
C LEU A 36 36.01 0.37 -9.21
N ALA A 37 36.69 -0.62 -9.79
CA ALA A 37 36.79 -0.75 -11.24
C ALA A 37 35.39 -1.01 -11.85
N ASP A 38 35.16 -0.59 -13.09
CA ASP A 38 33.87 -0.81 -13.76
C ASP A 38 33.56 -2.29 -14.01
N SER A 39 34.59 -3.13 -14.04
CA SER A 39 34.47 -4.58 -14.12
C SER A 39 34.29 -5.26 -12.76
N ASP A 40 34.38 -4.51 -11.65
CA ASP A 40 34.20 -5.08 -10.31
C ASP A 40 32.72 -5.45 -10.11
N PRO A 41 32.41 -6.74 -9.86
CA PRO A 41 31.03 -7.19 -9.71
C PRO A 41 30.33 -6.57 -8.49
N ALA A 42 31.07 -6.13 -7.47
CA ALA A 42 30.51 -5.39 -6.33
C ALA A 42 29.92 -4.03 -6.76
N LYS A 43 30.48 -3.40 -7.80
CA LYS A 43 30.01 -2.09 -8.30
C LYS A 43 28.58 -2.18 -8.83
N VAL A 44 28.30 -3.22 -9.62
CA VAL A 44 26.96 -3.53 -10.13
C VAL A 44 26.05 -4.03 -9.01
N ALA A 45 26.54 -4.84 -8.08
CA ALA A 45 25.75 -5.32 -6.95
C ALA A 45 25.23 -4.16 -6.09
N SER A 46 26.03 -3.11 -5.84
CA SER A 46 25.58 -1.89 -5.16
C SER A 46 24.45 -1.16 -5.91
N ILE A 47 24.46 -1.17 -7.24
CA ILE A 47 23.35 -0.62 -8.05
C ILE A 47 22.08 -1.45 -7.85
N ILE A 48 22.19 -2.78 -7.85
CA ILE A 48 21.04 -3.68 -7.61
C ILE A 48 20.43 -3.43 -6.22
N VAL A 49 21.26 -3.26 -5.18
CA VAL A 49 20.78 -2.91 -3.84
C VAL A 49 20.09 -1.55 -3.82
N ALA A 50 20.63 -0.56 -4.54
CA ALA A 50 19.97 0.74 -4.68
C ALA A 50 18.62 0.64 -5.40
N GLY A 51 18.50 -0.24 -6.41
CA GLY A 51 17.24 -0.55 -7.09
C GLY A 51 16.20 -1.18 -6.16
N ASP A 52 16.60 -2.10 -5.26
CA ASP A 52 15.72 -2.65 -4.22
C ASP A 52 15.16 -1.55 -3.31
N ARG A 53 16.04 -0.64 -2.87
CA ARG A 53 15.64 0.51 -2.05
C ARG A 53 14.69 1.45 -2.79
N TRP A 54 14.98 1.78 -4.05
CA TRP A 54 14.09 2.62 -4.86
C TRP A 54 12.70 1.97 -5.02
N ALA A 55 12.65 0.65 -5.22
CA ALA A 55 11.39 -0.07 -5.32
C ALA A 55 10.59 0.01 -4.01
N LEU A 56 11.26 -0.14 -2.85
CA LEU A 56 10.64 0.06 -1.54
C LEU A 56 10.06 1.46 -1.38
N GLU A 57 10.85 2.49 -1.67
CA GLU A 57 10.44 3.89 -1.51
C GLU A 57 9.23 4.22 -2.40
N THR A 58 9.21 3.69 -3.63
CA THR A 58 8.11 3.90 -4.57
C THR A 58 6.85 3.15 -4.14
N ASP A 59 6.93 1.87 -3.78
CA ASP A 59 5.78 1.10 -3.27
C ASP A 59 5.19 1.75 -2.01
N LEU A 60 6.02 2.23 -1.09
CA LEU A 60 5.56 2.93 0.11
C LEU A 60 4.84 4.25 -0.23
N LEU A 61 5.35 5.02 -1.19
CA LEU A 61 4.70 6.24 -1.66
C LEU A 61 3.32 5.92 -2.26
N GLU A 62 3.24 4.97 -3.19
CA GLU A 62 1.97 4.55 -3.81
C GLU A 62 0.97 4.02 -2.77
N ARG A 63 1.43 3.25 -1.77
CA ARG A 63 0.59 2.81 -0.65
C ARG A 63 0.10 3.98 0.19
N SER A 64 0.94 5.00 0.41
CA SER A 64 0.57 6.19 1.17
C SER A 64 -0.50 7.02 0.47
N GLU A 65 -0.36 7.22 -0.85
CA GLU A 65 -1.32 7.96 -1.68
C GLU A 65 -2.67 7.26 -1.73
N ARG A 66 -2.67 5.92 -1.94
CA ARG A 66 -3.91 5.13 -1.89
C ARG A 66 -4.62 5.23 -0.54
N ARG A 67 -3.89 5.21 0.57
CA ARG A 67 -4.47 5.37 1.91
C ARG A 67 -5.05 6.77 2.13
N ALA A 68 -4.37 7.81 1.64
CA ALA A 68 -4.88 9.17 1.70
C ALA A 68 -6.18 9.32 0.90
N ALA A 69 -6.20 8.83 -0.35
CA ALA A 69 -7.41 8.86 -1.18
C ALA A 69 -8.59 8.10 -0.54
N LEU A 70 -8.35 6.93 0.05
CA LEU A 70 -9.40 6.17 0.74
C LEU A 70 -9.94 6.90 1.97
N LYS A 71 -9.05 7.56 2.73
CA LYS A 71 -9.43 8.37 3.88
C LYS A 71 -10.32 9.54 3.44
N ASP A 72 -9.93 10.26 2.39
CA ASP A 72 -10.68 11.42 1.90
C ASP A 72 -12.06 10.99 1.39
N ALA A 73 -12.15 9.90 0.63
CA ALA A 73 -13.43 9.31 0.21
C ALA A 73 -14.31 8.89 1.40
N SER A 74 -13.70 8.38 2.48
CA SER A 74 -14.44 7.99 3.70
C SER A 74 -14.98 9.22 4.45
N ILE A 75 -14.21 10.32 4.48
CA ILE A 75 -14.65 11.59 5.05
C ILE A 75 -15.80 12.17 4.23
N GLU A 76 -15.67 12.20 2.91
CA GLU A 76 -16.72 12.66 1.99
C GLU A 76 -18.03 11.90 2.19
N ALA A 77 -17.98 10.56 2.16
CA ALA A 77 -19.15 9.72 2.42
C ALA A 77 -19.75 9.94 3.83
N SER A 78 -18.91 10.21 4.83
CA SER A 78 -19.37 10.52 6.20
C SER A 78 -20.05 11.89 6.30
N GLN A 79 -19.75 12.81 5.39
CA GLN A 79 -20.30 14.18 5.39
C GLN A 79 -21.49 14.36 4.45
N GLU A 80 -21.68 13.47 3.48
CA GLU A 80 -22.72 13.58 2.44
C GLU A 80 -24.15 13.46 3.00
N LEU A 81 -24.36 12.66 4.05
CA LEU A 81 -25.67 12.40 4.64
C LEU A 81 -25.71 12.79 6.12
N ASP A 82 -26.88 13.27 6.57
CA ASP A 82 -27.18 13.37 8.00
C ASP A 82 -27.39 11.95 8.55
N TRP A 83 -26.28 11.31 8.93
CA TRP A 83 -26.29 9.95 9.46
C TRP A 83 -27.12 9.80 10.73
N ALA A 84 -27.30 10.87 11.52
CA ALA A 84 -28.19 10.85 12.67
C ALA A 84 -29.66 10.74 12.22
N ARG A 85 -30.05 11.48 11.18
CA ARG A 85 -31.38 11.34 10.56
C ARG A 85 -31.59 9.96 9.94
N VAL A 86 -30.58 9.41 9.25
CA VAL A 86 -30.65 8.05 8.67
C VAL A 86 -30.83 7.01 9.79
N ALA A 87 -30.02 7.09 10.84
CA ALA A 87 -30.11 6.19 11.99
C ALA A 87 -31.48 6.29 12.68
N LYS A 88 -31.99 7.52 12.88
CA LYS A 88 -33.33 7.76 13.43
C LYS A 88 -34.41 7.11 12.55
N HIS A 89 -34.35 7.30 11.23
CA HIS A 89 -35.31 6.72 10.32
C HIS A 89 -35.33 5.18 10.37
N ILE A 90 -34.15 4.55 10.43
CA ILE A 90 -34.03 3.08 10.58
C ILE A 90 -34.62 2.64 11.92
N ALA A 91 -34.28 3.31 13.02
CA ALA A 91 -34.79 2.98 14.35
C ALA A 91 -36.31 3.13 14.44
N ASP A 92 -36.87 4.21 13.88
CA ASP A 92 -38.30 4.49 13.84
C ASP A 92 -39.02 3.41 13.01
N ARG A 93 -38.48 3.04 11.84
CA ARG A 93 -39.00 1.94 11.00
C ARG A 93 -38.99 0.60 11.73
N ASP A 94 -37.89 0.27 12.40
CA ASP A 94 -37.75 -1.00 13.11
C ASP A 94 -38.61 -1.03 14.38
N ALA A 95 -38.85 0.11 15.03
CA ALA A 95 -39.83 0.24 16.11
C ALA A 95 -41.26 0.03 15.59
N PHE A 96 -41.62 0.62 14.45
CA PHE A 96 -42.92 0.43 13.81
C PHE A 96 -43.19 -1.07 13.53
N TYR A 97 -42.26 -1.78 12.89
CA TYR A 97 -42.45 -3.21 12.61
C TYR A 97 -42.41 -4.11 13.86
N ARG A 98 -41.78 -3.68 14.96
CA ARG A 98 -41.88 -4.38 16.25
C ARG A 98 -43.27 -4.23 16.87
N GLN A 99 -43.91 -3.07 16.70
CA GLN A 99 -45.27 -2.82 17.17
C GLN A 99 -46.34 -3.41 16.24
N HIS A 100 -46.02 -3.57 14.95
CA HIS A 100 -46.89 -4.12 13.92
C HIS A 100 -46.26 -5.35 13.24
N PRO A 101 -46.12 -6.47 13.96
CA PRO A 101 -45.41 -7.66 13.47
C PRO A 101 -46.12 -8.33 12.28
N ASP A 102 -47.43 -8.17 12.17
CA ASP A 102 -48.30 -8.65 11.08
C ASP A 102 -48.02 -7.95 9.74
N LEU A 103 -47.47 -6.73 9.77
CA LEU A 103 -47.10 -5.95 8.58
C LEU A 103 -45.70 -6.29 8.03
N ARG A 104 -44.91 -7.14 8.72
CA ARG A 104 -43.66 -7.63 8.13
C ARG A 104 -43.98 -8.47 6.91
N ARG A 105 -43.49 -8.04 5.74
CA ARG A 105 -43.58 -8.81 4.50
C ARG A 105 -43.06 -10.23 4.75
N LYS A 106 -43.90 -11.24 4.55
CA LYS A 106 -43.43 -12.63 4.44
C LYS A 106 -42.50 -12.68 3.22
N THR A 107 -41.25 -13.04 3.44
CA THR A 107 -40.36 -13.46 2.35
C THR A 107 -41.03 -14.66 1.67
N ALA A 108 -41.24 -14.55 0.36
CA ALA A 108 -41.74 -15.65 -0.47
C ALA A 108 -40.72 -16.78 -0.56
#